data_AF-A0A925MGF5-F1
#
_entry.id   AF-A0A925MGF5-F1
#
_cell.length_a   1.000
_cell.length_b   1.000
_cell.length_c   1.000
_cell.angle_alpha   90.00
_cell.angle_beta   90.00
_cell.angle_gamma   90.00
#
_symmetry.space_group_name_H-M   'P 1'
#
loop_
_entity.id
_entity.type
_entity.pdbx_description
1 polymer ?
#
loop_
_entity_poly.entity_id
_entity_poly.type
_entity_poly.pdbx_seq_one_letter_code
_entity_poly.pdbx_strand_id
1 'polypeptide(L)'
;MITIIGVRHHSPACARVVRHAIETLRPRFVLVEGPVSMNGRLDELGLGHRPPVALFSFAIREDGRSASFYPFADYSPEWVALTCARELGATARFIDLPAHHSAFGEEENHYSDAELQRSRRFAELIEKLGFENGDAMWDHLFEQPADPAELAVRLRAYFEALRADEAATPGDMQRERFMAQSIAAAQAEQPGAPIVVVCGGYHAAELARLIPTMPGVAPDPAAFVEPDDPAPSPIVREGIYLVPFSFRRLDAFRGYVSGMPSPAFYQAVWDDGPAAGAQRMFERAITTLRSRKRRISPADAIAASTMIEGLRRLRGHACP
;
A
#
# COMPACT_ATOMS: atom_id res chain seq x y z
N MET A 1 21.63 1.19 -9.69
CA MET A 1 21.40 1.68 -8.31
C MET A 1 19.98 1.30 -7.93
N ILE A 2 19.76 0.63 -6.79
CA ILE A 2 18.41 0.20 -6.37
C ILE A 2 17.96 1.07 -5.22
N THR A 3 16.77 1.65 -5.33
CA THR A 3 16.10 2.42 -4.28
C THR A 3 14.81 1.71 -3.89
N ILE A 4 14.73 1.24 -2.65
CA ILE A 4 13.53 0.59 -2.10
C ILE A 4 12.76 1.61 -1.27
N ILE A 5 11.48 1.72 -1.55
CA ILE A 5 10.54 2.61 -0.85
C ILE A 5 9.50 1.71 -0.18
N GLY A 6 9.65 1.54 1.12
CA GLY A 6 8.64 0.91 1.96
C GLY A 6 7.45 1.84 2.14
N VAL A 7 6.25 1.34 1.87
CA VAL A 7 5.00 2.12 1.93
C VAL A 7 3.98 1.47 2.85
N ARG A 8 3.05 2.28 3.34
CA ARG A 8 1.74 1.80 3.78
C ARG A 8 0.78 1.89 2.61
N HIS A 9 0.06 0.82 2.35
CA HIS A 9 -0.90 0.79 1.24
C HIS A 9 -1.97 1.87 1.44
N HIS A 10 -2.37 2.50 0.34
CA HIS A 10 -3.36 3.57 0.34
C HIS A 10 -2.96 4.83 1.14
N SER A 11 -1.67 5.08 1.43
CA SER A 11 -1.22 6.33 2.07
C SER A 11 -0.92 7.45 1.04
N PRO A 12 -1.64 8.60 1.07
CA PRO A 12 -1.29 9.78 0.28
C PRO A 12 0.14 10.27 0.53
N ALA A 13 0.61 10.22 1.78
CA ALA A 13 1.98 10.56 2.14
C ALA A 13 3.01 9.66 1.45
N CYS A 14 2.84 8.33 1.53
CA CYS A 14 3.69 7.38 0.83
C CYS A 14 3.61 7.57 -0.69
N ALA A 15 2.43 7.84 -1.25
CA ALA A 15 2.27 8.07 -2.68
C ALA A 15 3.02 9.32 -3.16
N ARG A 16 3.07 10.39 -2.35
CA ARG A 16 3.90 11.58 -2.64
C ARG A 16 5.39 11.26 -2.60
N VAL A 17 5.84 10.44 -1.65
CA VAL A 17 7.25 9.99 -1.58
C VAL A 17 7.62 9.17 -2.82
N VAL A 18 6.77 8.22 -3.21
CA VAL A 18 6.97 7.38 -4.41
C VAL A 18 7.05 8.24 -5.66
N ARG A 19 6.09 9.16 -5.87
CA ARG A 19 6.11 10.11 -6.99
C ARG A 19 7.42 10.89 -7.03
N HIS A 20 7.77 11.52 -5.92
CA HIS A 20 8.98 12.35 -5.81
C HIS A 20 10.24 11.55 -6.15
N ALA A 21 10.37 10.32 -5.64
CA ALA A 21 11.51 9.46 -5.91
C ALA A 21 11.59 9.06 -7.39
N ILE A 22 10.47 8.67 -8.01
CA ILE A 22 10.43 8.27 -9.42
C ILE A 22 10.75 9.46 -10.34
N GLU A 23 10.17 10.64 -10.07
CA GLU A 23 10.41 11.86 -10.84
C GLU A 23 11.86 12.35 -10.71
N THR A 24 12.47 12.19 -9.53
CA THR A 24 13.86 12.60 -9.27
C THR A 24 14.88 11.62 -9.85
N LEU A 25 14.68 10.31 -9.62
CA LEU A 25 15.64 9.28 -10.02
C LEU A 25 15.51 8.90 -11.50
N ARG A 26 14.36 9.17 -12.12
CA ARG A 26 14.01 8.79 -13.50
C ARG A 26 14.44 7.36 -13.83
N PRO A 27 13.93 6.35 -13.08
CA PRO A 27 14.46 5.01 -13.15
C PRO A 27 14.16 4.33 -14.49
N ARG A 28 14.98 3.34 -14.82
CA ARG A 28 14.70 2.46 -15.95
C ARG A 28 13.58 1.48 -15.63
N PHE A 29 13.56 1.00 -14.39
CA PHE A 29 12.57 0.04 -13.91
C PHE A 29 11.85 0.58 -12.68
N VAL A 30 10.52 0.43 -12.67
CA VAL A 30 9.68 0.65 -11.49
C VAL A 30 9.06 -0.70 -11.14
N LEU A 31 9.50 -1.27 -10.03
CA LEU A 31 9.09 -2.59 -9.56
C LEU A 31 8.12 -2.42 -8.39
N VAL A 32 6.96 -3.06 -8.47
CA VAL A 32 5.85 -2.83 -7.53
C VAL A 32 5.43 -4.14 -6.90
N GLU A 33 5.24 -4.17 -5.59
CA GLU A 33 4.62 -5.30 -4.91
C GLU A 33 3.18 -5.49 -5.41
N GLY A 34 2.97 -6.65 -6.03
CA GLY A 34 1.72 -7.06 -6.62
C GLY A 34 1.94 -8.31 -7.46
N PRO A 35 0.86 -8.93 -7.98
CA PRO A 35 0.93 -10.27 -8.52
C PRO A 35 1.55 -10.29 -9.92
N VAL A 36 2.65 -11.04 -10.09
CA VAL A 36 3.31 -11.22 -11.40
C VAL A 36 2.39 -11.74 -12.50
N SER A 37 1.30 -12.43 -12.15
CA SER A 37 0.28 -12.90 -13.09
C SER A 37 -0.36 -11.78 -13.92
N MET A 38 -0.26 -10.52 -13.47
CA MET A 38 -0.75 -9.35 -14.21
C MET A 38 0.28 -8.77 -15.19
N ASN A 39 1.55 -9.17 -15.13
CA ASN A 39 2.63 -8.56 -15.94
C ASN A 39 2.37 -8.61 -17.45
N GLY A 40 1.77 -9.69 -17.96
CA GLY A 40 1.44 -9.82 -19.38
C GLY A 40 0.30 -8.91 -19.86
N ARG A 41 -0.40 -8.23 -18.93
CA ARG A 41 -1.56 -7.37 -19.19
C ARG A 41 -1.48 -6.02 -18.46
N LEU A 42 -0.28 -5.60 -18.04
CA LEU A 42 -0.06 -4.35 -17.31
C LEU A 42 -0.65 -3.12 -18.04
N ASP A 43 -0.64 -3.12 -19.37
CA ASP A 43 -1.20 -2.05 -20.19
C ASP A 43 -2.70 -1.81 -19.94
N GLU A 44 -3.43 -2.81 -19.45
CA GLU A 44 -4.84 -2.66 -19.07
C GLU A 44 -5.05 -1.62 -17.96
N LEU A 45 -4.07 -1.43 -17.07
CA LEU A 45 -4.12 -0.41 -16.01
C LEU A 45 -3.99 1.01 -16.59
N GLY A 46 -3.44 1.15 -17.80
CA GLY A 46 -3.24 2.43 -18.49
C GLY A 46 -4.42 2.93 -19.31
N LEU A 47 -5.57 2.24 -19.32
CA LEU A 47 -6.71 2.53 -20.20
C LEU A 47 -7.59 3.72 -19.75
N GLY A 48 -7.07 4.63 -18.92
CA GLY A 48 -7.78 5.84 -18.49
C GLY A 48 -8.86 5.60 -17.41
N HIS A 49 -8.65 4.60 -16.56
CA HIS A 49 -9.55 4.29 -15.45
C HIS A 49 -9.63 5.43 -14.43
N ARG A 50 -10.75 5.46 -13.69
CA ARG A 50 -10.90 6.28 -12.50
C ARG A 50 -10.95 5.35 -11.28
N PRO A 51 -9.86 5.24 -10.50
CA PRO A 51 -9.89 4.55 -9.22
C PRO A 51 -11.07 5.01 -8.33
N PRO A 52 -11.61 4.12 -7.47
CA PRO A 52 -11.04 2.82 -7.13
C PRO A 52 -11.27 1.72 -8.17
N VAL A 53 -10.21 0.98 -8.46
CA VAL A 53 -10.23 -0.28 -9.21
C VAL A 53 -9.52 -1.36 -8.40
N ALA A 54 -9.63 -2.62 -8.77
CA ALA A 54 -8.88 -3.68 -8.13
C ALA A 54 -8.45 -4.75 -9.14
N LEU A 55 -7.31 -5.39 -8.88
CA LEU A 55 -7.03 -6.69 -9.48
C LEU A 55 -7.78 -7.74 -8.69
N PHE A 56 -8.72 -8.42 -9.33
CA PHE A 56 -9.37 -9.60 -8.79
C PHE A 56 -8.66 -10.84 -9.30
N SER A 57 -8.05 -11.59 -8.40
CA SER A 57 -7.40 -12.86 -8.70
C SER A 57 -8.23 -14.01 -8.16
N PHE A 58 -8.29 -15.13 -8.88
CA PHE A 58 -8.88 -16.36 -8.37
C PHE A 58 -8.13 -17.60 -8.87
N ALA A 59 -8.22 -18.67 -8.11
CA ALA A 59 -7.88 -20.01 -8.54
C ALA A 59 -8.95 -21.01 -8.07
N ILE A 60 -9.24 -21.97 -8.94
CA ILE A 60 -10.09 -23.12 -8.69
C ILE A 60 -9.20 -24.34 -8.78
N ARG A 61 -9.12 -25.07 -7.67
CA ARG A 61 -8.43 -26.35 -7.53
C ARG A 61 -9.46 -27.47 -7.39
N GLU A 62 -9.03 -28.71 -7.46
CA GLU A 62 -9.93 -29.86 -7.32
C GLU A 62 -10.59 -29.94 -5.92
N ASP A 63 -9.91 -29.43 -4.90
CA ASP A 63 -10.30 -29.47 -3.48
C ASP A 63 -10.85 -28.13 -2.95
N GLY A 64 -10.83 -27.05 -3.75
CA GLY A 64 -11.19 -25.74 -3.23
C GLY A 64 -11.10 -24.59 -4.23
N ARG A 65 -11.39 -23.39 -3.73
CA ARG A 65 -11.28 -22.14 -4.47
C ARG A 65 -10.67 -21.07 -3.57
N SER A 66 -9.82 -20.23 -4.15
CA SER A 66 -9.29 -19.04 -3.51
C SER A 66 -9.54 -17.83 -4.39
N ALA A 67 -9.73 -16.67 -3.77
CA ALA A 67 -9.87 -15.42 -4.47
C ALA A 67 -9.37 -14.27 -3.61
N SER A 68 -8.77 -13.27 -4.25
CA SER A 68 -8.21 -12.12 -3.55
C SER A 68 -8.28 -10.85 -4.39
N PHE A 69 -8.16 -9.72 -3.68
CA PHE A 69 -8.20 -8.38 -4.28
C PHE A 69 -6.91 -7.61 -3.98
N TYR A 70 -6.40 -6.92 -5.01
CA TYR A 70 -5.41 -5.84 -4.87
C TYR A 70 -6.08 -4.54 -5.29
N PRO A 71 -6.71 -3.82 -4.35
CA PRO A 71 -7.37 -2.57 -4.68
C PRO A 71 -6.35 -1.45 -4.91
N PHE A 72 -6.76 -0.49 -5.73
CA PHE A 72 -6.03 0.75 -5.99
C PHE A 72 -6.99 1.93 -5.82
N ALA A 73 -6.51 2.97 -5.13
CA ALA A 73 -7.08 4.31 -5.16
C ALA A 73 -6.11 5.26 -5.89
N ASP A 74 -6.53 6.49 -6.21
CA ASP A 74 -5.64 7.47 -6.84
C ASP A 74 -4.38 7.74 -6.01
N TYR A 75 -4.53 7.63 -4.69
CA TYR A 75 -3.51 7.82 -3.68
C TYR A 75 -2.84 6.51 -3.21
N SER A 76 -3.09 5.39 -3.89
CA SER A 76 -2.29 4.18 -3.67
C SER A 76 -0.86 4.39 -4.17
N PRO A 77 0.17 4.22 -3.35
CA PRO A 77 1.56 4.37 -3.78
C PRO A 77 1.91 3.49 -5.00
N GLU A 78 1.33 2.29 -5.07
CA GLU A 78 1.49 1.34 -6.17
C GLU A 78 0.88 1.88 -7.47
N TRP A 79 -0.34 2.42 -7.39
CA TRP A 79 -1.02 3.04 -8.55
C TRP A 79 -0.25 4.25 -9.07
N VAL A 80 0.27 5.08 -8.15
CA VAL A 80 1.12 6.23 -8.48
C VAL A 80 2.43 5.76 -9.11
N ALA A 81 3.06 4.70 -8.58
CA ALA A 81 4.29 4.13 -9.15
C ALA A 81 4.08 3.70 -10.61
N LEU A 82 3.03 2.92 -10.88
CA LEU A 82 2.69 2.44 -12.22
C LEU A 82 2.36 3.59 -13.18
N THR A 83 1.62 4.59 -12.69
CA THR A 83 1.28 5.78 -13.49
C THR A 83 2.52 6.59 -13.84
N CYS A 84 3.38 6.89 -12.86
CA CYS A 84 4.62 7.64 -13.09
C CYS A 84 5.58 6.88 -14.01
N ALA A 85 5.68 5.55 -13.86
CA ALA A 85 6.50 4.72 -14.73
C ALA A 85 6.08 4.87 -16.21
N ARG A 86 4.78 4.79 -16.48
CA ARG A 86 4.22 4.98 -17.83
C ARG A 86 4.47 6.38 -18.37
N GLU A 87 4.27 7.41 -17.54
CA GLU A 87 4.52 8.82 -17.92
C GLU A 87 5.99 9.08 -18.29
N LEU A 88 6.93 8.42 -17.60
CA LEU A 88 8.37 8.56 -17.85
C LEU A 88 8.92 7.58 -18.89
N GLY A 89 8.13 6.61 -19.35
CA GLY A 89 8.60 5.53 -20.23
C GLY A 89 9.52 4.52 -19.53
N ALA A 90 9.42 4.40 -18.21
CA ALA A 90 10.09 3.35 -17.44
C ALA A 90 9.36 2.01 -17.58
N THR A 91 10.10 0.91 -17.50
CA THR A 91 9.51 -0.43 -17.51
C THR A 91 8.91 -0.73 -16.13
N ALA A 92 7.59 -0.79 -16.05
CA ALA A 92 6.88 -1.21 -14.84
C ALA A 92 6.73 -2.73 -14.77
N ARG A 93 6.88 -3.32 -13.58
CA ARG A 93 6.58 -4.75 -13.32
C ARG A 93 6.04 -4.95 -11.92
N PHE A 94 5.08 -5.85 -11.80
CA PHE A 94 4.78 -6.51 -10.54
C PHE A 94 5.86 -7.55 -10.21
N ILE A 95 6.22 -7.68 -8.94
CA ILE A 95 7.35 -8.53 -8.49
C ILE A 95 6.99 -9.55 -7.42
N ASP A 96 5.74 -9.64 -6.98
CA ASP A 96 5.31 -10.59 -5.96
C ASP A 96 4.63 -11.83 -6.57
N LEU A 97 4.53 -12.89 -5.78
CA LEU A 97 3.95 -14.17 -6.17
C LEU A 97 2.52 -14.01 -6.72
N PRO A 98 2.06 -14.94 -7.57
CA PRO A 98 0.65 -15.04 -7.94
C PRO A 98 -0.23 -15.08 -6.69
N ALA A 99 -1.34 -14.34 -6.68
CA ALA A 99 -2.17 -14.19 -5.49
C ALA A 99 -2.82 -15.49 -4.96
N HIS A 100 -2.83 -16.54 -5.78
CA HIS A 100 -3.35 -17.86 -5.41
C HIS A 100 -2.25 -18.81 -4.89
N HIS A 101 -1.02 -18.31 -4.74
CA HIS A 101 0.13 -19.05 -4.24
C HIS A 101 -0.05 -19.37 -2.75
N SER A 102 0.42 -20.55 -2.29
CA SER A 102 0.25 -21.01 -0.90
C SER A 102 0.89 -20.06 0.12
N ALA A 103 1.94 -19.35 -0.29
CA ALA A 103 2.61 -18.29 0.48
C ALA A 103 1.65 -17.27 1.15
N PHE A 104 0.50 -16.99 0.53
CA PHE A 104 -0.48 -16.03 1.05
C PHE A 104 -1.47 -16.64 2.06
N GLY A 105 -1.45 -17.97 2.25
CA GLY A 105 -2.41 -18.65 3.13
C GLY A 105 -3.86 -18.43 2.71
N GLU A 106 -4.73 -18.22 3.70
CA GLU A 106 -6.17 -17.97 3.51
C GLU A 106 -6.52 -16.48 3.39
N GLU A 107 -5.53 -15.61 3.19
CA GLU A 107 -5.77 -14.17 3.11
C GLU A 107 -6.54 -13.79 1.85
N GLU A 108 -7.76 -13.26 2.01
CA GLU A 108 -8.54 -12.72 0.89
C GLU A 108 -7.98 -11.36 0.39
N ASN A 109 -7.03 -10.78 1.12
CA ASN A 109 -6.58 -9.42 0.89
C ASN A 109 -5.09 -9.21 1.21
N HIS A 110 -4.31 -8.90 0.17
CA HIS A 110 -2.84 -8.90 0.25
C HIS A 110 -2.24 -7.50 0.45
N TYR A 111 -3.06 -6.46 0.61
CA TYR A 111 -2.64 -5.11 1.04
C TYR A 111 -3.18 -4.79 2.45
N SER A 112 -3.14 -5.78 3.34
CA SER A 112 -3.55 -5.61 4.72
C SER A 112 -2.43 -4.99 5.57
N ASP A 113 -2.80 -4.31 6.66
CA ASP A 113 -1.85 -3.78 7.66
C ASP A 113 -1.78 -4.72 8.89
N ALA A 114 -1.92 -6.04 8.68
CA ALA A 114 -2.07 -7.00 9.78
C ALA A 114 -0.82 -7.06 10.67
N GLU A 115 0.36 -6.82 10.10
CA GLU A 115 1.66 -6.75 10.77
C GLU A 115 1.66 -5.66 11.85
N LEU A 116 1.13 -4.49 11.51
CA LEU A 116 1.01 -3.36 12.43
C LEU A 116 0.16 -3.70 13.65
N GLN A 117 -0.89 -4.50 13.48
CA GLN A 117 -1.76 -4.94 14.57
C GLN A 117 -1.12 -6.01 15.45
N ARG A 118 -0.12 -6.74 14.94
CA ARG A 118 0.57 -7.81 15.67
C ARG A 118 1.80 -7.30 16.45
N SER A 119 2.35 -6.14 16.12
CA SER A 119 3.50 -5.59 16.85
C SER A 119 3.18 -5.11 18.26
N ARG A 120 3.86 -5.71 19.24
CA ARG A 120 3.77 -5.34 20.65
C ARG A 120 4.41 -3.98 20.93
N ARG A 121 5.55 -3.67 20.32
CA ARG A 121 6.21 -2.36 20.48
C ARG A 121 5.33 -1.21 20.00
N PHE A 122 4.64 -1.40 18.88
CA PHE A 122 3.72 -0.38 18.37
C PHE A 122 2.50 -0.24 19.27
N ALA A 123 1.94 -1.33 19.80
CA ALA A 123 0.89 -1.25 20.81
C ALA A 123 1.33 -0.45 22.05
N GLU A 124 2.54 -0.72 22.58
CA GLU A 124 3.10 0.03 23.71
C GLU A 124 3.37 1.50 23.37
N LEU A 125 3.77 1.81 22.13
CA LEU A 125 4.00 3.18 21.67
C LEU A 125 2.70 3.97 21.57
N ILE A 126 1.65 3.36 21.02
CA ILE A 126 0.30 3.93 20.93
C ILE A 126 -0.20 4.29 22.34
N GLU A 127 -0.08 3.36 23.29
CA GLU A 127 -0.49 3.58 24.69
C GLU A 127 0.34 4.69 25.36
N LYS A 128 1.67 4.63 25.27
CA LYS A 128 2.58 5.60 25.92
C LYS A 128 2.42 7.02 25.38
N LEU A 129 2.13 7.17 24.08
CA LEU A 129 1.93 8.46 23.44
C LEU A 129 0.47 8.93 23.48
N GLY A 130 -0.45 8.10 23.99
CA GLY A 130 -1.86 8.46 24.13
C GLY A 130 -2.61 8.54 22.79
N PHE A 131 -2.20 7.75 21.79
CA PHE A 131 -2.94 7.62 20.54
C PHE A 131 -4.13 6.66 20.72
N GLU A 132 -5.21 6.91 19.99
CA GLU A 132 -6.41 6.06 20.03
C GLU A 132 -6.17 4.69 19.39
N ASN A 133 -5.41 4.66 18.30
CA ASN A 133 -5.08 3.47 17.53
C ASN A 133 -3.89 3.74 16.59
N GLY A 134 -3.49 2.71 15.84
CA GLY A 134 -2.39 2.81 14.87
C GLY A 134 -2.64 3.81 13.75
N ASP A 135 -3.88 4.01 13.32
CA ASP A 135 -4.23 5.00 12.28
C ASP A 135 -4.03 6.43 12.77
N ALA A 136 -4.46 6.74 13.99
CA ALA A 136 -4.27 8.05 14.59
C ALA A 136 -2.78 8.36 14.78
N MET A 137 -1.98 7.36 15.16
CA MET A 137 -0.53 7.49 15.24
C MET A 137 0.08 7.69 13.84
N TRP A 138 -0.37 6.93 12.84
CA TRP A 138 0.10 7.05 11.45
C TRP A 138 -0.18 8.45 10.88
N ASP A 139 -1.40 8.95 11.05
CA ASP A 139 -1.81 10.28 10.59
C ASP A 139 -0.95 11.38 11.22
N HIS A 140 -0.61 11.23 12.50
CA HIS A 140 0.25 12.15 13.22
C HIS A 140 1.69 12.13 12.70
N LEU A 141 2.26 10.93 12.47
CA LEU A 141 3.67 10.77 12.11
C LEU A 141 3.96 11.02 10.63
N PHE A 142 3.04 10.66 9.74
CA PHE A 142 3.32 10.53 8.30
C PHE A 142 2.38 11.31 7.39
N GLU A 143 1.08 11.45 7.71
CA GLU A 143 0.12 12.15 6.83
C GLU A 143 0.16 13.67 6.97
N GLN A 144 0.88 14.19 7.97
CA GLN A 144 1.14 15.62 8.10
C GLN A 144 2.02 16.13 6.94
N PRO A 145 1.89 17.41 6.55
CA PRO A 145 2.79 18.03 5.58
C PRO A 145 4.26 17.88 5.99
N ALA A 146 5.06 17.28 5.12
CA ALA A 146 6.48 17.06 5.31
C ALA A 146 7.20 17.08 3.95
N ASP A 147 8.51 17.36 3.98
CA ASP A 147 9.37 17.17 2.82
C ASP A 147 9.42 15.66 2.46
N PRO A 148 9.24 15.27 1.18
CA PRO A 148 9.23 13.86 0.80
C PRO A 148 10.52 13.09 1.13
N ALA A 149 11.69 13.74 1.08
CA ALA A 149 12.96 13.07 1.39
C ALA A 149 13.08 12.83 2.90
N GLU A 150 12.68 13.79 3.72
CA GLU A 150 12.60 13.61 5.18
C GLU A 150 11.59 12.49 5.54
N LEU A 151 10.42 12.51 4.92
CA LEU A 151 9.38 11.50 5.14
C LEU A 151 9.88 10.09 4.77
N ALA A 152 10.62 9.95 3.67
CA ALA A 152 11.23 8.68 3.28
C ALA A 152 12.18 8.12 4.35
N VAL A 153 12.97 8.99 5.01
CA VAL A 153 13.85 8.58 6.13
C VAL A 153 13.02 8.09 7.32
N ARG A 154 11.94 8.80 7.67
CA ARG A 154 11.05 8.42 8.77
C ARG A 154 10.34 7.10 8.50
N LEU A 155 9.82 6.91 7.28
CA LEU A 155 9.17 5.66 6.86
C LEU A 155 10.13 4.47 6.96
N ARG A 156 11.37 4.62 6.48
CA ARG A 156 12.38 3.57 6.61
C ARG A 156 12.63 3.18 8.07
N ALA A 157 12.86 4.16 8.95
CA ALA A 157 13.09 3.89 10.36
C ALA A 157 11.89 3.20 11.04
N TYR A 158 10.67 3.62 10.67
CA TYR A 158 9.44 3.03 11.17
C TYR A 158 9.29 1.55 10.76
N PHE A 159 9.48 1.25 9.48
CA PHE A 159 9.32 -0.11 8.97
C PHE A 159 10.46 -1.04 9.39
N GLU A 160 11.68 -0.53 9.53
CA GLU A 160 12.78 -1.30 10.14
C GLU A 160 12.46 -1.69 11.59
N ALA A 161 11.87 -0.76 12.37
CA ALA A 161 11.43 -1.05 13.73
C ALA A 161 10.28 -2.06 13.79
N LEU A 162 9.34 -1.99 12.84
CA LEU A 162 8.25 -2.96 12.69
C LEU A 162 8.78 -4.35 12.39
N ARG A 163 9.63 -4.46 11.37
CA ARG A 163 10.22 -5.72 10.95
C ARG A 163 11.06 -6.38 12.05
N ALA A 164 11.70 -5.58 12.91
CA ALA A 164 12.48 -6.08 14.02
C ALA A 164 11.64 -6.62 15.19
N ASP A 165 10.37 -6.22 15.30
CA ASP A 165 9.47 -6.67 16.37
C ASP A 165 8.65 -7.90 16.00
N GLU A 166 8.39 -8.09 14.70
CA GLU A 166 7.54 -9.15 14.19
C GLU A 166 8.31 -10.05 13.22
N ALA A 167 8.49 -11.31 13.63
CA ALA A 167 9.11 -12.34 12.80
C ALA A 167 8.26 -12.63 11.56
N ALA A 168 8.92 -12.82 10.42
CA ALA A 168 8.24 -13.22 9.19
C ALA A 168 7.61 -14.59 9.35
N THR A 169 6.42 -14.74 8.77
CA THR A 169 5.88 -16.06 8.50
C THR A 169 6.69 -16.74 7.38
N PRO A 170 6.62 -18.08 7.26
CA PRO A 170 7.22 -18.77 6.11
C PRO A 170 6.73 -18.23 4.76
N GLY A 171 5.45 -17.84 4.68
CA GLY A 171 4.86 -17.20 3.51
C GLY A 171 5.51 -15.87 3.15
N ASP A 172 5.74 -15.01 4.15
CA ASP A 172 6.47 -13.74 3.95
C ASP A 172 7.88 -13.98 3.42
N MET A 173 8.61 -14.95 4.00
CA MET A 173 9.98 -15.27 3.56
C MET A 173 10.00 -15.74 2.10
N GLN A 174 8.99 -16.49 1.67
CA GLN A 174 8.87 -16.96 0.30
C GLN A 174 8.57 -15.82 -0.68
N ARG A 175 7.62 -14.95 -0.33
CA ARG A 175 7.32 -13.71 -1.07
C ARG A 175 8.54 -12.81 -1.19
N GLU A 176 9.27 -12.60 -0.09
CA GLU A 176 10.47 -11.76 -0.03
C GLU A 176 11.60 -12.32 -0.92
N ARG A 177 11.84 -13.63 -0.92
CA ARG A 177 12.82 -14.26 -1.83
C ARG A 177 12.41 -14.10 -3.29
N PHE A 178 11.13 -14.30 -3.60
CA PHE A 178 10.61 -14.17 -4.95
C PHE A 178 10.74 -12.72 -5.47
N MET A 179 10.33 -11.75 -4.65
CA MET A 179 10.49 -10.31 -4.93
C MET A 179 11.96 -9.94 -5.09
N ALA A 180 12.84 -10.37 -4.18
CA ALA A 180 14.27 -10.09 -4.26
C ALA A 180 14.91 -10.66 -5.53
N GLN A 181 14.54 -11.89 -5.93
CA GLN A 181 15.02 -12.49 -7.18
C GLN A 181 14.49 -11.75 -8.42
N SER A 182 13.23 -11.33 -8.41
CA SER A 182 12.65 -10.49 -9.48
C SER A 182 13.39 -9.16 -9.64
N ILE A 183 13.79 -8.53 -8.52
CA ILE A 183 14.57 -7.30 -8.52
C ILE A 183 16.00 -7.54 -9.05
N ALA A 184 16.66 -8.63 -8.61
CA ALA A 184 17.99 -9.00 -9.08
C ALA A 184 18.00 -9.31 -10.59
N ALA A 185 16.94 -9.95 -11.11
CA ALA A 185 16.77 -10.18 -12.54
C ALA A 185 16.66 -8.87 -13.32
N ALA A 186 15.84 -7.92 -12.87
CA ALA A 186 15.74 -6.60 -13.50
C ALA A 186 17.08 -5.82 -13.46
N GLN A 187 17.84 -5.97 -12.38
CA GLN A 187 19.18 -5.40 -12.27
C GLN A 187 20.16 -6.02 -13.27
N ALA A 188 20.09 -7.34 -13.48
CA ALA A 188 20.93 -8.06 -14.43
C ALA A 188 20.57 -7.74 -15.89
N GLU A 189 19.30 -7.43 -16.20
CA GLU A 189 18.87 -7.02 -17.52
C GLU A 189 19.52 -5.71 -17.98
N GLN A 190 19.67 -4.72 -17.08
CA GLN A 190 20.38 -3.47 -17.37
C GLN A 190 21.29 -3.08 -16.20
N PRO A 191 22.51 -3.63 -16.14
CA PRO A 191 23.46 -3.33 -15.08
C PRO A 191 23.74 -1.82 -14.98
N GLY A 192 23.71 -1.29 -13.77
CA GLY A 192 23.97 0.13 -13.49
C GLY A 192 22.75 1.04 -13.65
N ALA A 193 21.68 0.60 -14.32
CA ALA A 193 20.46 1.40 -14.46
C ALA A 193 19.81 1.70 -13.07
N PRO A 194 19.17 2.86 -12.88
CA PRO A 194 18.42 3.13 -11.66
C PRO A 194 17.12 2.31 -11.64
N ILE A 195 16.84 1.70 -10.49
CA ILE A 195 15.64 0.89 -10.23
C ILE A 195 14.96 1.46 -8.99
N VAL A 196 13.66 1.72 -9.09
CA VAL A 196 12.82 2.04 -7.92
C VAL A 196 11.93 0.84 -7.62
N VAL A 197 11.93 0.43 -6.35
CA VAL A 197 11.08 -0.65 -5.83
C VAL A 197 10.07 -0.04 -4.86
N VAL A 198 8.79 -0.36 -5.02
CA VAL A 198 7.69 0.06 -4.14
C VAL A 198 7.05 -1.19 -3.56
N CYS A 199 7.14 -1.37 -2.24
CA CYS A 199 6.58 -2.51 -1.54
C CYS A 199 6.01 -2.09 -0.19
N GLY A 200 5.12 -2.90 0.37
CA GLY A 200 4.73 -2.87 1.77
C GLY A 200 5.96 -2.75 2.65
N GLY A 201 5.95 -1.77 3.54
CA GLY A 201 7.14 -1.38 4.27
C GLY A 201 7.76 -2.49 5.10
N TYR A 202 6.95 -3.44 5.57
CA TYR A 202 7.39 -4.64 6.27
C TYR A 202 8.48 -5.42 5.52
N HIS A 203 8.35 -5.56 4.20
CA HIS A 203 9.28 -6.32 3.36
C HIS A 203 10.57 -5.55 3.02
N ALA A 204 10.54 -4.21 3.08
CA ALA A 204 11.57 -3.36 2.47
C ALA A 204 12.99 -3.64 3.00
N ALA A 205 13.14 -3.78 4.32
CA ALA A 205 14.43 -4.03 4.95
C ALA A 205 15.01 -5.40 4.57
N GLU A 206 14.16 -6.43 4.48
CA GLU A 206 14.59 -7.78 4.15
C GLU A 206 14.91 -7.91 2.66
N LEU A 207 14.15 -7.25 1.77
CA LEU A 207 14.50 -7.16 0.35
C LEU A 207 15.89 -6.56 0.14
N ALA A 208 16.22 -5.47 0.83
CA ALA A 208 17.56 -4.87 0.76
C ALA A 208 18.67 -5.85 1.13
N ARG A 209 18.41 -6.76 2.07
CA ARG A 209 19.35 -7.80 2.52
C ARG A 209 19.46 -8.96 1.53
N LEU A 210 18.36 -9.36 0.91
CA LEU A 210 18.29 -10.52 0.02
C LEU A 210 18.81 -10.23 -1.40
N ILE A 211 18.51 -9.07 -1.98
CA ILE A 211 18.82 -8.77 -3.39
C ILE A 211 20.28 -9.09 -3.77
N PRO A 212 21.33 -8.74 -2.99
CA PRO A 212 22.71 -9.02 -3.36
C PRO A 212 23.08 -10.51 -3.45
N THR A 213 22.29 -11.39 -2.83
CA THR A 213 22.53 -12.84 -2.81
C THR A 213 21.66 -13.61 -3.80
N MET A 214 20.69 -12.95 -4.43
CA MET A 214 19.76 -13.57 -5.37
C MET A 214 20.38 -13.77 -6.76
N PRO A 215 19.97 -14.81 -7.50
CA PRO A 215 20.39 -14.98 -8.88
C PRO A 215 19.79 -13.87 -9.76
N GLY A 216 20.56 -13.39 -10.73
CA GLY A 216 20.13 -12.38 -11.71
C GLY A 216 19.24 -12.94 -12.83
N VAL A 217 18.40 -13.93 -12.53
CA VAL A 217 17.51 -14.61 -13.49
C VAL A 217 16.09 -14.54 -12.96
N ALA A 218 15.13 -14.27 -13.85
CA ALA A 218 13.73 -14.18 -13.47
C ALA A 218 13.27 -15.45 -12.75
N PRO A 219 12.58 -15.33 -11.60
CA PRO A 219 12.07 -16.49 -10.89
C PRO A 219 10.89 -17.11 -11.64
N ASP A 220 10.78 -18.45 -11.58
CA ASP A 220 9.57 -19.17 -11.97
C ASP A 220 8.67 -19.31 -10.73
N PRO A 221 7.46 -18.70 -10.71
CA PRO A 221 6.55 -18.82 -9.57
C PRO A 221 6.24 -20.26 -9.19
N ALA A 222 6.17 -21.19 -10.15
CA ALA A 222 5.87 -22.59 -9.88
C ALA A 222 7.02 -23.32 -9.16
N ALA A 223 8.24 -22.79 -9.21
CA ALA A 223 9.41 -23.34 -8.53
C ALA A 223 9.58 -22.82 -7.09
N PHE A 224 8.80 -21.81 -6.69
CA PHE A 224 8.84 -21.22 -5.36
C PHE A 224 7.86 -21.92 -4.41
N VAL A 225 8.05 -23.22 -4.18
CA VAL A 225 7.28 -24.01 -3.20
C VAL A 225 8.22 -24.48 -2.10
N GLU A 226 7.80 -24.42 -0.83
CA GLU A 226 8.63 -24.94 0.26
C GLU A 226 8.62 -26.48 0.24
N PRO A 227 9.73 -27.16 0.59
CA PRO A 227 9.83 -28.62 0.51
C PRO A 227 8.78 -29.36 1.35
N ASP A 228 8.36 -28.75 2.45
CA ASP A 228 7.41 -29.31 3.41
C ASP A 228 5.96 -28.86 3.14
N ASP A 229 5.74 -27.97 2.16
CA ASP A 229 4.39 -27.56 1.77
C ASP A 229 3.74 -28.74 1.02
N PRO A 230 2.52 -29.19 1.41
CA PRO A 230 1.82 -30.22 0.66
C PRO A 230 1.64 -29.74 -0.78
N ALA A 231 2.04 -30.57 -1.75
CA ALA A 231 1.92 -30.22 -3.16
C ALA A 231 0.48 -29.77 -3.44
N PRO A 232 0.27 -28.52 -3.86
CA PRO A 232 -1.07 -27.98 -3.95
C PRO A 232 -1.85 -28.73 -5.03
N SER A 233 -3.14 -28.98 -4.78
CA SER A 233 -4.01 -29.63 -5.75
C SER A 233 -3.97 -28.92 -7.10
N PRO A 234 -4.04 -29.66 -8.23
CA PRO A 234 -3.94 -29.08 -9.57
C PRO A 234 -4.91 -27.91 -9.76
N ILE A 235 -4.42 -26.82 -10.35
CA ILE A 235 -5.26 -25.70 -10.73
C ILE A 235 -6.06 -26.11 -11.97
N VAL A 236 -7.38 -26.20 -11.81
CA VAL A 236 -8.33 -26.45 -12.89
C VAL A 236 -8.55 -25.18 -13.71
N ARG A 237 -8.62 -24.04 -13.03
CA ARG A 237 -8.82 -22.73 -13.65
C ARG A 237 -8.31 -21.61 -12.76
N GLU A 238 -7.63 -20.65 -13.35
CA GLU A 238 -7.21 -19.43 -12.67
C GLU A 238 -7.46 -18.21 -13.56
N GLY A 239 -7.36 -17.03 -12.96
CA GLY A 239 -7.37 -15.79 -13.70
C GLY A 239 -7.17 -14.58 -12.81
N ILE A 240 -6.72 -13.50 -13.44
CA ILE A 240 -6.62 -12.18 -12.81
C ILE A 240 -7.29 -11.15 -13.73
N TYR A 241 -8.12 -10.27 -13.18
CA TYR A 241 -8.90 -9.32 -13.97
C TYR A 241 -8.97 -7.98 -13.26
N LEU A 242 -8.86 -6.90 -14.03
CA LEU A 242 -9.15 -5.57 -13.53
C LEU A 242 -10.67 -5.40 -13.39
N VAL A 243 -11.13 -5.05 -12.19
CA VAL A 243 -12.55 -4.87 -11.88
C VAL A 243 -12.82 -3.50 -11.26
N PRO A 244 -14.01 -2.91 -11.48
CA PRO A 244 -14.43 -1.73 -10.74
C PRO A 244 -14.47 -2.01 -9.23
N PHE A 245 -13.99 -1.05 -8.45
CA PHE A 245 -14.03 -1.11 -6.99
C PHE A 245 -14.73 0.13 -6.44
N SER A 246 -14.77 0.28 -5.12
CA SER A 246 -15.40 1.46 -4.52
C SER A 246 -14.79 1.79 -3.17
N PHE A 247 -14.90 3.06 -2.77
CA PHE A 247 -14.55 3.48 -1.42
C PHE A 247 -15.32 2.70 -0.35
N ARG A 248 -16.57 2.27 -0.61
CA ARG A 248 -17.31 1.44 0.34
C ARG A 248 -16.63 0.08 0.57
N ARG A 249 -16.03 -0.49 -0.47
CA ARG A 249 -15.33 -1.78 -0.39
C ARG A 249 -13.89 -1.63 0.13
N LEU A 250 -13.29 -0.45 0.02
CA LEU A 250 -12.01 -0.09 0.67
C LEU A 250 -12.17 0.27 2.15
N ASP A 251 -13.38 0.61 2.59
CA ASP A 251 -13.62 1.16 3.93
C ASP A 251 -13.49 0.07 5.02
N ALA A 252 -12.45 0.19 5.84
CA ALA A 252 -12.17 -0.75 6.91
C ALA A 252 -13.29 -0.86 7.95
N PHE A 253 -14.04 0.22 8.18
CA PHE A 253 -15.18 0.20 9.10
C PHE A 253 -16.37 -0.65 8.62
N ARG A 254 -16.35 -1.11 7.36
CA ARG A 254 -17.39 -1.96 6.77
C ARG A 254 -16.96 -3.42 6.61
N GLY A 255 -15.88 -3.83 7.26
CA GLY A 255 -15.40 -5.22 7.28
C GLY A 255 -14.32 -5.53 6.26
N TYR A 256 -13.76 -4.53 5.58
CA TYR A 256 -12.57 -4.71 4.74
C TYR A 256 -11.32 -4.53 5.59
N VAL A 257 -10.67 -5.61 6.02
CA VAL A 257 -9.43 -5.49 6.80
C VAL A 257 -8.29 -5.12 5.84
N SER A 258 -8.18 -3.85 5.47
CA SER A 258 -7.06 -3.33 4.68
C SER A 258 -6.91 -1.83 4.79
N GLY A 259 -5.64 -1.45 4.89
CA GLY A 259 -5.16 -0.11 4.68
C GLY A 259 -5.86 0.96 5.50
N MET A 260 -5.59 2.20 5.11
CA MET A 260 -6.06 3.36 5.86
C MET A 260 -7.59 3.48 5.86
N PRO A 261 -8.21 3.86 7.00
CA PRO A 261 -9.66 4.00 7.14
C PRO A 261 -10.21 5.15 6.26
N SER A 262 -11.52 5.37 6.22
CA SER A 262 -12.09 6.62 5.65
C SER A 262 -11.56 7.02 4.25
N PRO A 263 -11.62 6.15 3.23
CA PRO A 263 -10.96 6.37 1.93
C PRO A 263 -11.34 7.69 1.24
N ALA A 264 -12.58 8.18 1.43
CA ALA A 264 -13.00 9.47 0.89
C ALA A 264 -12.28 10.68 1.52
N PHE A 265 -11.84 10.58 2.78
CA PHE A 265 -11.03 11.61 3.43
C PHE A 265 -9.63 11.65 2.84
N TYR A 266 -8.98 10.51 2.68
CA TYR A 266 -7.66 10.45 2.07
C TYR A 266 -7.65 10.82 0.59
N GLN A 267 -8.74 10.56 -0.14
CA GLN A 267 -8.92 11.14 -1.47
C GLN A 267 -8.92 12.68 -1.43
N ALA A 268 -9.63 13.30 -0.48
CA ALA A 268 -9.62 14.75 -0.36
C ALA A 268 -8.25 15.30 0.04
N VAL A 269 -7.52 14.60 0.92
CA VAL A 269 -6.14 14.94 1.28
C VAL A 269 -5.20 14.80 0.08
N TRP A 270 -5.41 13.82 -0.79
CA TRP A 270 -4.63 13.63 -2.00
C TRP A 270 -4.92 14.71 -3.05
N ASP A 271 -6.20 14.98 -3.32
CA ASP A 271 -6.65 15.93 -4.33
C ASP A 271 -6.28 17.38 -3.95
N ASP A 272 -6.54 17.75 -2.70
CA ASP A 272 -6.57 19.14 -2.24
C ASP A 272 -5.44 19.47 -1.25
N GLY A 273 -4.69 18.46 -0.79
CA GLY A 273 -3.73 18.57 0.31
C GLY A 273 -4.39 18.47 1.70
N PRO A 274 -3.61 18.22 2.78
CA PRO A 274 -4.18 17.93 4.11
C PRO A 274 -5.15 18.98 4.65
N ALA A 275 -4.78 20.27 4.62
CA ALA A 275 -5.61 21.35 5.17
C ALA A 275 -6.92 21.56 4.40
N ALA A 276 -6.86 21.65 3.08
CA ALA A 276 -8.04 21.86 2.25
C ALA A 276 -8.90 20.59 2.16
N GLY A 277 -8.28 19.41 2.14
CA GLY A 277 -8.97 18.12 2.19
C GLY A 277 -9.79 17.96 3.48
N ALA A 278 -9.22 18.31 4.63
CA ALA A 278 -9.94 18.32 5.90
C ALA A 278 -11.11 19.30 5.90
N GLN A 279 -10.92 20.52 5.39
CA GLN A 279 -12.01 21.50 5.25
C GLN A 279 -13.13 20.99 4.34
N ARG A 280 -12.79 20.46 3.17
CA ARG A 280 -13.75 19.89 2.20
C ARG A 280 -14.56 18.77 2.83
N MET A 281 -13.93 17.89 3.61
CA MET A 281 -14.62 16.80 4.28
C MET A 281 -15.51 17.26 5.43
N PHE A 282 -15.09 18.29 6.17
CA PHE A 282 -15.91 18.93 7.18
C PHE A 282 -17.17 19.57 6.55
N GLU A 283 -17.02 20.34 5.48
CA GLU A 283 -18.13 20.93 4.73
C GLU A 283 -19.07 19.86 4.18
N ARG A 284 -18.51 18.77 3.64
CA ARG A 284 -19.27 17.61 3.15
C ARG A 284 -20.05 16.93 4.27
N ALA A 285 -19.50 16.80 5.46
CA ALA A 285 -20.20 16.23 6.61
C ALA A 285 -21.40 17.09 7.01
N ILE A 286 -21.20 18.41 7.17
CA ILE A 286 -22.26 19.36 7.53
C ILE A 286 -23.38 19.39 6.48
N THR A 287 -23.03 19.51 5.21
CA THR A 287 -24.00 19.53 4.10
C THR A 287 -24.77 18.21 3.99
N THR A 288 -24.09 17.07 4.17
CA THR A 288 -24.73 15.75 4.17
C THR A 288 -25.74 15.62 5.32
N LEU A 289 -25.37 16.03 6.55
CA LEU A 289 -26.27 15.99 7.70
C LEU A 289 -27.51 16.87 7.46
N ARG A 290 -27.33 18.08 6.95
CA ARG A 290 -28.44 18.99 6.59
C ARG A 290 -29.33 18.41 5.50
N SER A 291 -28.78 17.80 4.46
CA SER A 291 -29.55 17.15 3.38
C SER A 291 -30.43 16.01 3.92
N ARG A 292 -29.98 15.33 4.98
CA ARG A 292 -30.74 14.30 5.71
C ARG A 292 -31.66 14.88 6.78
N LYS A 293 -31.97 16.18 6.71
CA LYS A 293 -32.86 16.90 7.62
C LYS A 293 -32.43 16.83 9.10
N ARG A 294 -31.13 16.63 9.39
CA ARG A 294 -30.59 16.78 10.74
C ARG A 294 -30.47 18.27 11.07
N ARG A 295 -30.86 18.67 12.28
CA ARG A 295 -30.80 20.06 12.75
C ARG A 295 -29.34 20.40 13.10
N ILE A 296 -28.61 20.95 12.13
CA ILE A 296 -27.24 21.45 12.31
C ILE A 296 -27.24 22.95 12.02
N SER A 297 -27.22 23.76 13.08
CA SER A 297 -27.18 25.22 12.99
C SER A 297 -25.79 25.72 12.55
N PRO A 298 -25.67 26.98 12.12
CA PRO A 298 -24.36 27.62 11.94
C PRO A 298 -23.52 27.61 13.22
N ALA A 299 -24.14 27.75 14.40
CA ALA A 299 -23.44 27.71 15.68
C ALA A 299 -22.79 26.34 15.93
N ASP A 300 -23.49 25.24 15.60
CA ASP A 300 -22.94 23.88 15.72
C ASP A 300 -21.72 23.68 14.81
N ALA A 301 -21.79 24.20 13.57
CA ALA A 301 -20.67 24.12 12.63
C ALA A 301 -19.47 24.94 13.11
N ILE A 302 -19.68 26.14 13.66
CA ILE A 302 -18.61 26.96 14.25
C ILE A 302 -17.99 26.27 15.45
N ALA A 303 -18.81 25.70 16.34
CA ALA A 303 -18.34 24.97 17.51
C ALA A 303 -17.48 23.76 17.10
N ALA A 304 -17.94 22.95 16.14
CA ALA A 304 -17.18 21.81 15.63
C ALA A 304 -15.86 22.25 14.97
N SER A 305 -15.86 23.30 14.15
CA SER A 305 -14.64 23.85 13.55
C SER A 305 -13.65 24.36 14.61
N THR A 306 -14.16 25.02 15.65
CA THR A 306 -13.35 25.50 16.78
C THR A 306 -12.74 24.33 17.57
N MET A 307 -13.50 23.25 17.79
CA MET A 307 -12.98 22.04 18.43
C MET A 307 -11.90 21.38 17.59
N ILE A 308 -12.10 21.26 16.28
CA ILE A 308 -11.10 20.70 15.35
C ILE A 308 -9.80 21.50 15.43
N GLU A 309 -9.87 22.82 15.36
CA GLU A 309 -8.69 23.69 15.45
C GLU A 309 -8.02 23.63 16.84
N GLY A 310 -8.80 23.52 17.91
CA GLY A 310 -8.29 23.31 19.26
C GLY A 310 -7.53 22.00 19.39
N LEU A 311 -8.11 20.89 18.90
CA LEU A 311 -7.48 19.57 18.89
C LEU A 311 -6.21 19.54 18.06
N ARG A 312 -6.24 20.18 16.87
CA ARG A 312 -5.05 20.33 16.01
C ARG A 312 -3.88 20.93 16.78
N ARG A 313 -4.11 22.05 17.49
CA ARG A 313 -3.08 22.72 18.28
C ARG A 313 -2.60 21.88 19.46
N LEU A 314 -3.52 21.27 20.20
CA LEU A 314 -3.18 20.41 21.34
C LEU A 314 -2.34 19.20 20.93
N ARG A 315 -2.59 18.64 19.74
CA ARG A 315 -1.86 17.50 19.17
C ARG A 315 -0.61 17.92 18.39
N GLY A 316 -0.32 19.21 18.28
CA GLY A 316 0.84 19.72 17.54
C GLY A 316 0.78 19.50 16.03
N HIS A 317 -0.40 19.28 15.46
CA HIS A 317 -0.55 19.07 14.01
C HIS A 317 -0.43 20.39 13.25
N ALA A 318 0.18 20.36 12.06
CA ALA A 318 0.27 21.54 11.19
C ALA A 318 -1.12 21.90 10.62
N CYS A 319 -1.90 20.88 10.25
CA CYS A 319 -3.25 20.99 9.72
C CYS A 319 -4.23 20.07 10.48
N PRO A 320 -5.55 20.34 10.41
CA PRO A 320 -6.56 19.45 10.96
C PRO A 320 -6.44 18.00 10.49
#